data_AF-A0AA39S008-F1
#
_entry.id   AF-A0AA39S008-F1
#
_cell.length_a   1.000
_cell.length_b   1.000
_cell.length_c   1.000
_cell.angle_alpha   90.00
_cell.angle_beta   90.00
_cell.angle_gamma   90.00
#
_symmetry.space_group_name_H-M   'P 1'
#
loop_
_entity.id
_entity.type
_entity.pdbx_description
1 polymer ?
#
loop_
_entity_poly.entity_id
_entity_poly.type
_entity_poly.pdbx_seq_one_letter_code
_entity_poly.pdbx_strand_id
1 'polypeptide(L)'
;MIFPSTCGTCSAYCETRMFVTGIPYFHEVIVMASTWMPVVTAILSCSLVGGFLKKEKRLLCVKKIKDLSRDVIKSDSASVEVLELDLELAIVTTV
;
A
#
# COMPACT_ATOMS: atom_id res chain seq x y z
N MET A 1 -7.97 -13.42 6.95
CA MET A 1 -7.68 -13.97 8.30
C MET A 1 -7.58 -12.82 9.29
N ILE A 2 -7.96 -13.02 10.55
CA ILE A 2 -7.89 -11.99 11.60
C ILE A 2 -6.94 -12.50 12.68
N PHE A 3 -5.93 -11.71 13.03
CA PHE A 3 -4.96 -12.03 14.07
C PHE A 3 -5.01 -10.96 15.17
N PRO A 4 -5.14 -11.35 16.44
CA PRO A 4 -5.00 -10.43 17.55
C PRO A 4 -3.53 -10.00 17.66
N SER A 5 -3.28 -8.69 17.71
CA SER A 5 -1.95 -8.10 17.84
C SER A 5 -1.96 -6.87 18.74
N THR A 6 -0.80 -6.31 19.03
CA THR A 6 -0.67 -5.02 19.71
C THR A 6 -0.18 -3.96 18.73
N CYS A 7 -0.61 -2.72 18.90
CA CYS A 7 -0.11 -1.60 18.09
C CYS A 7 1.36 -1.32 18.40
N GLY A 8 2.21 -1.17 17.37
CA GLY A 8 3.60 -0.76 17.54
C GLY A 8 3.79 0.66 18.08
N THR A 9 2.80 1.54 17.93
CA THR A 9 2.86 2.94 18.37
C THR A 9 2.29 3.18 19.77
N CYS A 10 1.17 2.53 20.12
CA CYS A 10 0.47 2.79 21.39
C CYS A 10 0.34 1.58 22.31
N SER A 11 0.83 0.40 21.89
CA SER A 11 0.74 -0.87 22.62
C SER A 11 -0.68 -1.30 23.01
N ALA A 12 -1.71 -0.64 22.50
CA ALA A 12 -3.09 -1.02 22.68
C ALA A 12 -3.42 -2.31 21.95
N TYR A 13 -4.43 -3.03 22.44
CA TYR A 13 -4.97 -4.19 21.76
C TYR A 13 -5.53 -3.80 20.39
N CYS A 14 -5.15 -4.56 19.37
CA CYS A 14 -5.51 -4.32 17.96
C CYS A 14 -5.90 -5.63 17.28
N GLU A 15 -6.81 -5.52 16.33
CA GLU A 15 -7.07 -6.61 15.40
C GLU A 15 -6.37 -6.31 14.08
N THR A 16 -5.51 -7.24 13.63
CA THR A 16 -4.87 -7.15 12.32
C THR A 16 -5.55 -8.09 11.35
N ARG A 17 -6.14 -7.52 10.30
CA ARG A 17 -6.72 -8.26 9.19
C ARG A 17 -5.64 -8.49 8.14
N MET A 18 -5.42 -9.74 7.78
CA MET A 18 -4.48 -10.15 6.75
C MET A 18 -5.24 -10.71 5.55
N PHE A 19 -4.92 -10.17 4.37
CA PHE A 19 -5.41 -10.64 3.08
C PHE A 19 -4.21 -10.93 2.18
N VAL A 20 -4.06 -12.19 1.76
CA VAL A 20 -3.01 -12.61 0.83
C VAL A 20 -3.63 -12.67 -0.55
N THR A 21 -3.10 -11.91 -1.49
CA THR A 21 -3.57 -11.90 -2.87
C THR A 21 -2.39 -12.01 -3.82
N GLY A 22 -2.50 -12.91 -4.78
CA GLY A 22 -1.59 -12.96 -5.93
C GLY A 22 -2.03 -11.90 -6.93
N ILE A 23 -1.16 -10.94 -7.23
CA ILE A 23 -1.42 -9.95 -8.28
C ILE A 23 -0.57 -10.35 -9.48
N PRO A 24 -1.13 -10.42 -10.70
CA PRO A 24 -0.32 -10.67 -11.89
C PRO A 24 0.84 -9.66 -11.94
N TYR A 25 2.05 -10.13 -12.24
CA TYR A 25 3.32 -9.39 -12.18
C TYR A 25 3.90 -9.10 -10.79
N PHE A 26 3.15 -9.26 -9.70
CA PHE A 26 3.59 -9.08 -8.31
C PHE A 26 3.34 -10.39 -7.54
N HIS A 27 4.29 -11.34 -7.67
CA HIS A 27 4.30 -12.70 -7.10
C HIS A 27 3.19 -12.98 -6.08
N GLU A 28 3.38 -12.51 -4.85
CA GLU A 28 2.40 -12.53 -3.78
C GLU A 28 2.48 -11.21 -3.02
N VAL A 29 1.32 -10.60 -2.78
CA VAL A 29 1.18 -9.40 -1.97
C VAL A 29 0.36 -9.74 -0.73
N ILE A 30 0.94 -9.43 0.43
CA ILE A 30 0.23 -9.50 1.70
C ILE A 30 -0.24 -8.09 2.02
N VAL A 31 -1.55 -7.91 2.15
CA VAL A 31 -2.19 -6.69 2.64
C VAL A 31 -2.53 -6.91 4.11
N MET A 32 -1.91 -6.12 4.98
CA MET A 32 -2.25 -6.08 6.40
C MET A 32 -2.97 -4.77 6.72
N ALA A 33 -3.97 -4.83 7.58
CA ALA A 33 -4.65 -3.65 8.10
C ALA A 33 -4.94 -3.87 9.59
N SER A 34 -4.29 -3.07 10.43
CA SER A 34 -4.49 -3.07 11.87
C SER A 34 -5.47 -1.96 12.23
N THR A 35 -6.54 -2.27 12.95
CA THR A 35 -7.52 -1.27 13.41
C THR A 35 -7.55 -1.22 14.93
N TRP A 36 -7.43 -0.01 15.50
CA TRP A 36 -7.64 0.25 16.93
C TRP A 36 -8.59 1.42 17.12
N MET A 37 -9.57 1.31 18.03
CA MET A 37 -10.41 2.44 18.42
C MET A 37 -9.60 3.32 19.38
N PRO A 38 -9.41 4.65 19.17
CA PRO A 38 -10.18 5.58 18.33
C PRO A 38 -9.47 6.09 17.05
N VAL A 39 -8.34 5.52 16.63
CA VAL A 39 -7.57 5.98 15.46
C VAL A 39 -7.50 4.86 14.43
N VAL A 40 -8.22 5.04 13.31
CA VAL A 40 -8.12 4.14 12.16
C VAL A 40 -6.83 4.48 11.42
N THR A 41 -5.73 3.86 11.85
CA THR A 41 -4.49 3.85 11.06
C THR A 41 -4.47 2.56 10.23
N ALA A 42 -4.96 2.62 9.00
CA ALA A 42 -4.82 1.51 8.05
C ALA A 42 -3.36 1.44 7.57
N ILE A 43 -2.51 0.69 8.27
CA ILE A 43 -1.13 0.47 7.86
C ILE A 43 -1.12 -0.60 6.76
N LEU A 44 -1.29 -0.17 5.51
CA LEU A 44 -1.14 -1.02 4.34
C LEU A 44 0.34 -1.31 4.11
N SER A 45 0.85 -2.34 4.77
CA SER A 45 2.19 -2.87 4.49
C SER A 45 2.07 -3.90 3.38
N CYS A 46 2.85 -3.74 2.32
CA CYS A 46 2.91 -4.63 1.16
C CYS A 46 4.29 -5.26 1.12
N SER A 47 4.39 -6.50 1.57
CA SER A 47 5.64 -7.26 1.53
C SER A 47 5.66 -8.16 0.29
N LEU A 48 6.63 -7.95 -0.59
CA LEU A 48 6.93 -8.83 -1.72
C LEU A 48 7.68 -10.06 -1.22
N VAL A 49 7.03 -11.22 -1.22
CA VAL A 49 7.70 -12.51 -0.97
C VAL A 49 8.21 -13.03 -2.31
N GLY A 50 9.53 -13.08 -2.52
CA GLY A 50 10.11 -13.78 -3.69
C GLY A 50 11.09 -13.02 -4.59
N GLY A 51 11.59 -11.84 -4.18
CA GLY A 51 12.70 -11.18 -4.88
C GLY A 51 12.31 -9.92 -5.64
N PHE A 52 13.28 -9.01 -5.74
CA PHE A 52 13.15 -7.67 -6.32
C PHE A 52 12.65 -7.73 -7.77
N LEU A 53 11.44 -7.25 -8.00
CA LEU A 53 11.01 -6.88 -9.35
C LEU A 53 11.84 -5.66 -9.79
N LYS A 54 12.28 -5.69 -11.05
CA LYS A 54 13.09 -4.64 -11.68
C LYS A 54 12.43 -3.27 -11.44
N LYS A 55 13.17 -2.27 -10.96
CA LYS A 55 12.69 -0.90 -10.71
C LYS A 55 12.23 -0.26 -12.03
N GLU A 56 11.01 -0.54 -12.45
CA GLU A 56 10.40 0.05 -13.64
C GLU A 56 9.47 1.17 -13.21
N LYS A 57 9.80 2.40 -13.62
CA LYS A 57 8.86 3.53 -13.55
C LYS A 57 7.71 3.21 -14.51
N ARG A 58 6.48 3.12 -13.99
CA ARG A 58 5.27 3.00 -14.83
C ARG A 58 4.68 4.39 -15.07
N LEU A 59 4.68 4.82 -16.32
CA LEU A 59 4.00 6.04 -16.75
C LEU A 59 2.56 5.69 -17.17
N LEU A 60 1.56 6.34 -16.59
CA LEU A 60 0.16 6.18 -16.98
C LEU A 60 -0.35 7.49 -17.61
N CYS A 61 -0.76 7.44 -18.87
CA CYS A 61 -1.47 8.56 -19.52
C CYS A 61 -2.98 8.37 -19.33
N VAL A 62 -3.60 9.22 -18.50
CA VAL A 62 -5.05 9.23 -18.30
C VAL A 62 -5.69 9.98 -19.49
N LYS A 63 -6.49 9.27 -20.31
CA LYS A 63 -7.18 9.88 -21.46
C LYS A 63 -8.70 9.82 -21.33
N LYS A 64 -9.23 8.85 -20.59
CA LYS A 64 -10.67 8.62 -20.41
C LYS A 64 -11.02 8.57 -18.94
N ILE A 65 -12.26 8.89 -18.60
CA ILE A 65 -12.78 8.79 -17.22
C ILE A 65 -12.63 7.38 -16.66
N LYS A 66 -12.73 6.34 -17.50
CA LYS A 66 -12.52 4.94 -17.10
C LYS A 66 -11.11 4.67 -16.59
N ASP A 67 -10.12 5.48 -16.96
CA ASP A 67 -8.75 5.32 -16.46
C ASP A 67 -8.62 5.77 -15.00
N LEU A 68 -9.51 6.66 -14.52
CA LEU A 68 -9.59 7.08 -13.12
C LEU A 68 -10.18 6.00 -12.20
N SER A 69 -10.92 5.04 -12.77
CA SER A 69 -11.52 3.93 -12.01
C SER A 69 -10.60 2.72 -11.89
N ARG A 70 -9.31 2.85 -12.20
CA ARG A 70 -8.33 1.77 -12.08
C ARG A 70 -7.84 1.67 -10.64
N ASP A 71 -7.81 0.45 -10.11
CA ASP A 71 -7.22 0.18 -8.80
C ASP A 71 -5.70 0.32 -8.87
N VAL A 72 -5.13 1.11 -7.96
CA VAL A 72 -3.68 1.34 -7.84
C VAL A 72 -3.24 0.99 -6.43
N ILE A 73 -2.26 0.09 -6.31
CA ILE A 73 -1.62 -0.25 -5.04
C ILE A 73 -0.25 0.41 -5.01
N LYS A 74 -0.07 1.33 -4.07
CA LYS A 74 1.20 2.02 -3.80
C LYS A 74 1.89 1.34 -2.61
N SER A 75 3.15 0.96 -2.75
CA SER A 75 3.98 0.54 -1.62
C SER A 75 4.51 1.75 -0.84
N ASP A 76 4.92 1.51 0.40
CA ASP A 76 5.60 2.50 1.25
C ASP A 76 6.80 3.16 0.55
N SER A 77 7.55 2.36 -0.20
CA SER A 77 8.79 2.74 -0.90
C SER A 77 8.59 3.36 -2.29
N ALA A 78 7.34 3.54 -2.75
CA ALA A 78 7.04 4.12 -4.07
C ALA A 78 6.66 5.60 -3.98
N SER A 79 7.12 6.42 -4.91
CA SER A 79 6.63 7.80 -5.12
C SER A 79 5.65 7.86 -6.29
N VAL A 80 4.74 8.83 -6.27
CA VAL A 80 3.81 9.11 -7.38
C VAL A 80 3.95 10.57 -7.76
N GLU A 81 4.15 10.85 -9.05
CA GLU A 81 4.30 12.20 -9.61
C GLU A 81 3.26 12.44 -10.71
N VAL A 82 2.60 13.60 -10.68
CA VAL A 82 1.64 14.05 -11.70
C VAL A 82 2.16 15.35 -12.32
N LEU A 83 2.85 15.23 -13.45
CA LEU A 83 3.57 16.31 -14.12
C LEU A 83 2.65 17.47 -14.57
N GLU A 84 1.41 17.19 -14.97
CA GLU A 84 0.50 18.23 -15.46
C GLU A 84 -0.06 19.13 -14.34
N LEU A 85 0.03 18.68 -13.08
CA LEU A 85 -0.51 19.37 -11.91
C LEU A 85 0.58 19.78 -10.90
N ASP A 86 1.86 19.56 -11.23
CA ASP A 86 3.01 19.70 -10.31
C ASP A 86 2.74 19.05 -8.93
N LEU A 87 2.09 17.89 -8.94
CA LEU A 87 1.72 17.19 -7.72
C LEU A 87 2.63 15.98 -7.49
N GLU A 88 3.36 16.01 -6.38
CA GLU A 88 4.25 14.93 -5.97
C GLU A 88 3.79 14.33 -4.64
N LEU A 89 3.64 13.01 -4.62
CA LEU A 89 3.33 12.24 -3.44
C LEU A 89 4.56 11.41 -3.07
N ALA A 90 5.33 11.95 -2.12
CA ALA A 90 6.60 11.41 -1.68
C ALA A 90 6.46 10.04 -1.00
N ILE A 91 7.61 9.40 -0.81
CA ILE A 91 7.78 8.17 -0.03
C ILE A 91 7.43 8.52 1.42
N VAL A 92 6.57 7.73 2.06
CA VAL A 92 6.31 7.90 3.50
C VAL A 92 7.48 7.26 4.23
N THR A 93 8.49 8.06 4.56
CA THR A 93 9.50 7.69 5.55
C THR A 93 8.84 7.77 6.92
N THR A 94 8.36 6.65 7.45
CA THR A 94 8.12 6.52 8.89
C THR A 94 9.46 6.67 9.60
N VAL A 95 9.64 7.76 10.34
CA VAL A 95 10.66 7.89 11.39
C VAL A 95 10.20 7.20 12.67
#